data_AF-A0A2S9F4B0-F1
#
_entry.id   AF-A0A2S9F4B0-F1
#
_cell.length_a   1.000
_cell.length_b   1.000
_cell.length_c   1.000
_cell.angle_alpha   90.00
_cell.angle_beta   90.00
_cell.angle_gamma   90.00
#
_symmetry.space_group_name_H-M   'P 1'
#
loop_
_entity.id
_entity.type
_entity.pdbx_description
1 polymer ?
#
loop_
_entity_poly.entity_id
_entity_poly.type
_entity_poly.pdbx_seq_one_letter_code
_entity_poly.pdbx_strand_id
1 'polypeptide(L)' 'HAWIQAWTGEWWHYDPTNDKEINEQYISVGVGRDYADVTPLKGIYSGEGSTDLDVVVEITRLA' A
#
# COMPACT_ATOMS: atom_id res chain seq x y z
N HIS A 1 -4.69 0.12 1.24
CA HIS A 1 -4.37 1.56 1.32
C HIS A 1 -3.07 1.82 0.56
N ALA A 2 -2.89 3.00 -0.02
CA ALA A 2 -1.70 3.38 -0.78
C ALA A 2 -1.45 4.88 -0.64
N TRP A 3 -0.18 5.30 -0.75
CA TRP A 3 0.26 6.69 -0.70
C TRP A 3 1.20 7.00 -1.87
N ILE A 4 1.55 8.27 -2.05
CA ILE A 4 2.45 8.70 -3.13
C ILE A 4 3.86 8.95 -2.63
N GLN A 5 4.82 8.80 -3.54
CA GLN A 5 6.20 9.22 -3.32
C GLN A 5 6.63 10.14 -4.47
N ALA A 6 7.34 11.22 -4.15
CA ALA A 6 7.83 12.18 -5.14
C ALA A 6 9.33 12.39 -4.93
N TRP A 7 10.08 12.46 -6.03
CA TRP A 7 11.51 12.78 -5.99
C TRP A 7 11.72 14.27 -6.22
N THR A 8 12.25 14.97 -5.21
CA THR A 8 12.54 16.41 -5.27
C THR A 8 13.99 16.73 -4.91
N GLY A 9 14.89 15.77 -5.09
CA GLY A 9 16.26 15.78 -4.55
C GLY A 9 16.45 14.76 -3.42
N GLU A 10 15.34 14.41 -2.76
CA GLU A 10 15.16 13.27 -1.87
C GLU A 10 13.77 12.67 -2.12
N TRP A 11 13.50 11.47 -1.59
CA TRP A 11 12.17 10.88 -1.64
C TRP A 11 11.26 11.51 -0.59
N TRP A 12 10.21 12.17 -1.04
CA TRP A 12 9.13 12.69 -0.20
C TRP A 12 7.94 11.75 -0.24
N HIS A 13 7.32 11.51 0.91
CA HIS A 13 6.22 10.57 1.08
C HIS A 13 5.00 11.28 1.65
N TYR A 14 3.83 11.07 1.06
CA TYR A 14 2.61 11.73 1.53
C TYR A 14 1.35 10.93 1.20
N ASP A 15 0.42 10.87 2.15
CA ASP A 15 -0.88 10.25 1.98
C ASP A 15 -1.98 11.31 1.77
N PRO A 16 -2.41 11.53 0.50
CA PRO A 16 -3.47 12.50 0.20
C PRO A 16 -4.86 12.02 0.64
N THR A 17 -5.04 10.74 0.94
CA THR A 17 -6.33 10.20 1.41
C THR A 17 -6.61 10.61 2.84
N ASN A 18 -5.57 10.65 3.67
CA ASN A 18 -5.68 10.98 5.09
C ASN A 18 -5.08 12.35 5.47
N ASP A 19 -4.58 13.13 4.49
CA ASP A 19 -3.94 14.44 4.66
C ASP A 19 -2.79 14.39 5.70
N LYS A 20 -1.88 13.41 5.53
CA LYS A 20 -0.82 13.13 6.50
C LYS A 20 0.49 12.74 5.84
N GLU A 21 1.57 13.10 6.52
CA GLU A 21 2.88 12.52 6.26
C GLU A 21 2.93 11.05 6.70
N ILE A 22 3.78 10.29 6.01
CA ILE A 22 3.99 8.87 6.32
C ILE A 22 4.85 8.75 7.58
N ASN A 23 4.34 7.98 8.55
CA ASN A 23 4.99 7.74 9.83
C ASN A 23 5.07 6.24 10.14
N GLU A 24 5.45 5.88 11.37
CA GLU A 24 5.58 4.50 11.86
C GLU A 24 4.32 3.63 11.76
N GLN A 25 3.14 4.21 11.50
CA GLN A 25 1.88 3.49 11.32
C GLN A 25 1.69 2.95 9.89
N TYR A 26 2.56 3.32 8.96
CA TYR A 26 2.50 2.89 7.56
C TYR A 26 3.57 1.83 7.29
N ILE A 27 3.16 0.71 6.71
CA ILE A 27 4.07 -0.37 6.30
C ILE A 27 4.11 -0.43 4.77
N SER A 28 5.32 -0.36 4.21
CA SER A 28 5.54 -0.53 2.76
C SER A 28 5.40 -2.00 2.36
N VAL A 29 4.38 -2.30 1.54
CA VAL A 29 4.13 -3.66 1.03
C VAL A 29 4.55 -3.82 -0.44
N GLY A 30 4.57 -2.72 -1.20
CA GLY A 30 5.05 -2.69 -2.59
C GLY A 30 5.26 -1.26 -3.08
N VAL A 31 6.19 -1.08 -4.02
CA VAL A 31 6.50 0.22 -4.64
C VAL A 31 6.55 0.06 -6.15
N GLY A 32 5.85 0.94 -6.87
CA GLY A 32 5.72 0.94 -8.33
C GLY A 32 5.36 2.32 -8.85
N ARG A 33 5.42 2.52 -10.17
CA ARG A 33 5.11 3.82 -10.78
C ARG A 33 3.62 4.13 -10.76
N ASP A 34 2.82 3.07 -10.86
CA ASP A 34 1.37 3.12 -10.82
C ASP A 34 0.80 1.80 -10.25
N TYR A 35 -0.53 1.71 -10.21
CA TYR A 35 -1.25 0.57 -9.67
C TYR A 35 -0.93 -0.76 -10.38
N ALA A 36 -0.61 -0.75 -11.67
CA ALA A 36 -0.39 -1.97 -12.43
C ALA A 36 0.93 -2.69 -12.05
N ASP A 37 1.89 -1.94 -11.50
CA ASP A 37 3.16 -2.45 -11.00
C ASP A 37 3.01 -3.17 -9.65
N VAL A 38 2.00 -2.81 -8.83
CA VAL A 38 1.86 -3.26 -7.43
C VAL A 38 0.45 -3.72 -7.05
N THR A 39 -0.37 -4.09 -8.02
CA THR A 39 -1.74 -4.58 -7.75
C THR A 39 -1.70 -5.82 -6.83
N PRO A 40 -2.45 -5.86 -5.71
CA PRO A 40 -2.46 -7.01 -4.80
C PRO A 40 -2.89 -8.32 -5.45
N LEU A 41 -3.71 -8.23 -6.49
CA LEU A 41 -4.14 -9.36 -7.33
C LEU A 41 -3.87 -9.02 -8.79
N LYS A 42 -3.19 -9.93 -9.50
CA LYS A 42 -2.91 -9.83 -10.94
C LYS A 42 -3.10 -11.18 -11.61
N GLY A 43 -3.79 -11.22 -12.75
CA GLY A 43 -3.97 -12.43 -13.56
C GLY A 43 -5.43 -12.76 -13.85
N ILE A 44 -5.66 -13.93 -14.47
CA ILE A 44 -6.99 -14.49 -14.73
C ILE A 44 -7.25 -15.58 -13.70
N TYR A 45 -8.28 -15.40 -12.87
CA TYR A 45 -8.78 -16.44 -11.99
C TYR A 45 -9.91 -17.21 -12.69
N SER A 46 -9.77 -18.53 -12.79
CA SER A 46 -10.81 -19.41 -13.32
C SER A 46 -11.14 -20.49 -12.27
N GLY A 47 -12.25 -20.32 -11.58
CA GLY A 47 -12.80 -21.24 -10.57
C GLY A 47 -14.20 -20.79 -10.13
N GLU A 48 -15.05 -21.71 -9.65
CA GLU A 48 -16.35 -21.35 -9.08
C GLU A 48 -16.16 -20.77 -7.66
N GLY A 49 -16.70 -19.56 -7.42
CA GLY A 49 -16.72 -18.91 -6.10
C GLY A 49 -16.15 -17.49 -6.11
N SER A 50 -16.76 -16.60 -5.33
CA SER A 50 -16.23 -15.27 -5.03
C SER A 50 -15.20 -15.39 -3.91
N THR A 51 -13.97 -14.90 -4.10
CA THR A 51 -12.99 -14.76 -3.02
C THR A 51 -13.15 -13.41 -2.35
N ASP A 52 -13.27 -13.39 -1.02
CA ASP A 52 -13.17 -12.16 -0.23
C ASP A 52 -11.69 -11.80 -0.01
N LEU A 53 -11.36 -10.51 -0.06
CA LEU A 53 -10.00 -10.01 0.19
C LEU A 53 -9.99 -9.31 1.55
N ASP A 54 -9.55 -10.04 2.57
CA ASP A 54 -9.34 -9.48 3.91
C ASP A 54 -7.88 -9.04 4.08
N VAL A 55 -7.68 -7.83 4.63
CA VAL A 55 -6.37 -7.23 4.85
C VAL A 55 -6.30 -6.70 6.27
N VAL A 56 -5.46 -7.32 7.11
CA VAL A 56 -5.23 -6.92 8.50
C VAL A 56 -3.77 -6.50 8.67
N VAL A 57 -3.55 -5.35 9.32
CA VAL A 57 -2.22 -4.87 9.72
C VAL A 57 -2.23 -4.66 11.23
N GLU A 58 -1.27 -5.28 11.93
CA GLU A 58 -1.10 -5.17 13.38
C GLU A 58 0.27 -4.55 13.70
N ILE A 59 0.28 -3.55 14.59
CA ILE A 59 1.50 -2.84 15.00
C ILE A 59 1.66 -2.97 16.50
N THR A 60 2.78 -3.53 16.93
CA THR A 60 3.13 -3.68 18.35
C THR A 60 4.26 -2.74 18.71
N ARG A 61 4.01 -1.80 19.63
CA ARG A 61 5.05 -0.93 20.19
C ARG A 61 5.75 -1.64 21.34
N LEU A 62 7.06 -1.86 21.20
CA LEU A 62 7.89 -2.40 22.28
C LEU A 62 8.51 -1.24 23.09
N ALA A 63 8.43 -1.33 24.41
CA ALA A 63 8.89 -0.33 25.37
C ALA A 63 10.41 -0.38 25.60
#